data_AF-A0AA88WFA5-F1
#
_entry.id   AF-A0AA88WFA5-F1
#
_cell.length_a   1.000
_cell.length_b   1.000
_cell.length_c   1.000
_cell.angle_alpha   90.00
_cell.angle_beta   90.00
_cell.angle_gamma   90.00
#
_symmetry.space_group_name_H-M   'P 1'
#
loop_
_entity.id
_entity.type
_entity.pdbx_description
1 polymer ?
#
loop_
_entity_poly.entity_id
_entity_poly.type
_entity_poly.pdbx_seq_one_letter_code
_entity_poly.pdbx_strand_id
1 'polypeptide(L)'
;MNDLLKELNRQKDHNSLMHAEVERLEMTLRHSKQHQLEDSTYQKVLAETTQMYEKKIGELMKQLEDERARSESAEEQLDVMKKLLSDQQKLMQDDQMGSSTYQKALADTTQMYEKKIAELIQQLEDEHALYEGSEEQSQEQIEIEELRLRLQEMTLLYKASTEELQSLRSEHKDLLAEKAMLNEELRSVRQKLLLEEKRKKATENEVISIKKIVPESDFEDKRSYMEENIVRGSSAFSTPLGLHKTNKSRETISGQRTTIAKIFGIQKILALLTSGDLDVQIHAVKVVANLAAEDVNQEKIVEEGGLEALLMLLRSSQNTTILRVASGAIANLAMNGTPGLYLLSCSMK
;
A
#
# COMPACT_ATOMS: atom_id res chain seq x y z
N MET A 1 8.52 49.33 109.55
CA MET A 1 7.40 49.03 108.63
C MET A 1 7.48 49.86 107.34
N ASN A 2 7.70 51.19 107.42
CA ASN A 2 7.83 52.04 106.22
C ASN A 2 9.00 51.71 105.28
N ASP A 3 10.17 51.33 105.80
CA ASP A 3 11.33 51.02 104.94
C ASP A 3 11.19 49.68 104.21
N LEU A 4 10.53 48.69 104.84
CA LEU A 4 10.17 47.42 104.20
C LEU A 4 9.16 47.64 103.06
N LEU A 5 8.23 48.58 103.23
CA LEU A 5 7.21 48.90 102.21
C LEU A 5 7.83 49.61 100.99
N LYS A 6 8.84 50.45 101.22
CA LYS A 6 9.63 51.09 100.15
C LYS A 6 10.46 50.08 99.36
N GLU A 7 11.16 49.16 100.05
CA GLU A 7 11.93 48.12 99.35
C GLU A 7 11.03 47.14 98.59
N LEU A 8 9.87 46.79 99.14
CA LEU A 8 8.89 45.96 98.44
C LEU A 8 8.36 46.64 97.17
N ASN A 9 8.06 47.94 97.21
CA ASN A 9 7.69 48.69 96.02
C ASN A 9 8.84 48.76 95.00
N ARG A 10 10.08 48.96 95.45
CA ARG A 10 11.26 48.97 94.58
C ARG A 10 11.47 47.61 93.88
N GLN A 11 11.25 46.51 94.61
CA GLN A 11 11.30 45.16 94.04
C GLN A 11 10.15 44.90 93.07
N LYS A 12 8.94 45.38 93.37
CA LYS A 12 7.79 45.28 92.47
C LYS A 12 8.05 46.02 91.15
N ASP A 13 8.59 47.23 91.21
CA ASP A 13 8.92 48.02 90.02
C ASP A 13 10.04 47.37 89.20
N HIS A 14 11.07 46.83 89.87
CA HIS A 14 12.15 46.08 89.21
C HIS A 14 11.63 44.80 88.53
N ASN A 15 10.76 44.04 89.21
CA ASN A 15 10.12 42.86 88.62
C ASN A 15 9.22 43.22 87.44
N SER A 16 8.49 44.34 87.50
CA SER A 16 7.69 44.83 86.38
C SER A 16 8.55 45.19 85.17
N LEU A 17 9.71 45.82 85.39
CA LEU A 17 10.66 46.14 84.32
C LEU A 17 11.28 44.87 83.72
N MET A 18 11.67 43.92 84.56
CA MET A 18 12.20 42.63 84.11
C MET A 18 11.16 41.84 83.32
N HIS A 19 9.89 41.86 83.72
CA HIS A 19 8.82 41.25 82.95
C HIS A 19 8.65 41.92 81.57
N ALA A 20 8.65 43.25 81.50
CA ALA A 20 8.57 43.97 80.22
C ALA A 20 9.77 43.65 79.31
N GLU A 21 10.98 43.50 79.87
CA GLU A 21 12.17 43.14 79.08
C GLU A 21 12.14 41.68 78.60
N VAL A 22 11.64 40.75 79.43
CA VAL A 22 11.41 39.36 79.02
C VAL A 22 10.40 39.31 77.86
N GLU A 23 9.27 40.03 77.97
CA GLU A 23 8.29 40.12 76.89
C GLU A 23 8.90 40.68 75.59
N ARG A 24 9.74 41.72 75.69
CA ARG A 24 10.44 42.31 74.54
C ARG A 24 11.40 41.32 73.88
N LEU A 25 12.18 40.59 74.68
CA LEU A 25 13.13 39.58 74.19
C LEU A 25 12.39 38.38 73.57
N GLU A 26 11.29 37.94 74.16
CA GLU A 26 10.43 36.89 73.58
C GLU A 26 9.85 37.32 72.24
N MET A 27 9.33 38.54 72.13
CA MET A 27 8.82 39.08 70.87
C MET A 27 9.91 39.14 69.80
N THR A 28 11.11 39.60 70.17
CA THR A 28 12.26 39.66 69.25
C THR A 28 12.68 38.26 68.79
N LEU A 29 12.72 37.29 69.70
CA LEU A 29 13.04 35.90 69.38
C LEU A 29 11.99 35.26 68.45
N ARG A 30 10.69 35.51 68.71
CA ARG A 30 9.60 35.05 67.84
C ARG A 30 9.74 35.63 66.43
N HIS A 31 9.98 36.94 66.32
CA HIS A 31 10.16 37.60 65.04
C HIS A 31 11.39 37.08 64.29
N SER A 32 12.52 36.86 64.97
CA SER A 32 13.72 36.28 64.36
C SER A 32 13.48 34.85 63.85
N LYS A 33 12.79 34.00 64.62
CA LYS A 33 12.41 32.65 64.18
C LYS A 33 11.47 32.66 62.99
N GLN A 34 10.50 33.59 62.97
CA GLN A 34 9.59 33.76 61.85
C GLN A 34 10.37 34.15 60.58
N HIS A 35 11.26 35.14 60.67
CA HIS A 35 12.09 35.56 59.54
C HIS A 35 12.95 34.41 58.99
N GLN A 36 13.58 33.61 59.86
CA GLN A 36 14.35 32.43 59.43
C GLN A 36 13.49 31.40 58.69
N LEU A 37 12.24 31.20 59.13
CA LEU A 37 11.32 30.26 58.51
C LEU A 37 10.82 30.77 57.15
N GLU A 38 10.56 32.08 57.05
CA GLU A 38 10.21 32.75 55.79
C GLU A 38 11.36 32.69 54.78
N ASP A 39 12.60 32.97 55.21
CA ASP A 39 13.80 32.89 54.36
C ASP A 39 14.04 31.46 53.85
N SER A 40 13.89 30.46 54.73
CA SER A 40 14.00 29.05 54.36
C SER A 40 12.92 28.64 53.35
N THR A 41 11.68 29.12 53.55
CA THR A 41 10.56 28.87 52.63
C THR A 41 10.82 29.51 51.26
N TYR A 42 11.29 30.76 51.25
CA TYR A 42 11.63 31.48 50.02
C TYR A 42 12.74 30.76 49.24
N GLN A 43 13.82 30.36 49.92
CA GLN A 43 14.91 29.61 49.30
C GLN A 43 14.43 28.30 48.69
N LYS A 44 13.52 27.59 49.38
CA LYS A 44 12.95 26.33 48.88
C LYS A 44 12.15 26.54 47.60
N VAL A 45 11.24 27.52 47.57
CA VAL A 45 10.44 27.84 46.38
C VAL A 45 11.34 28.27 45.21
N LEU A 46 12.38 29.06 45.48
CA LEU A 46 13.33 29.48 44.45
C LEU A 46 14.08 28.30 43.85
N ALA A 47 14.55 27.36 44.69
CA ALA A 47 15.25 26.15 44.23
C ALA A 47 14.32 25.25 43.38
N GLU A 48 13.09 25.01 43.85
CA GLU A 48 12.09 24.23 43.11
C GLU A 48 11.75 24.87 41.77
N THR A 49 11.59 26.20 41.74
CA THR A 49 11.30 26.96 40.52
C THR A 49 12.47 26.89 39.53
N THR A 50 13.71 27.02 40.02
CA THR A 50 14.92 26.92 39.20
C THR A 50 15.05 25.53 38.59
N GLN A 51 14.87 24.49 39.40
CA GLN A 51 14.91 23.09 38.94
C GLN A 51 13.83 22.81 37.88
N MET A 52 12.63 23.39 38.04
CA MET A 52 11.56 23.28 37.06
C MET A 52 11.96 23.89 35.71
N TYR A 53 12.55 25.09 35.70
CA TYR A 53 13.04 25.72 34.47
C TYR A 53 14.22 24.98 33.85
N GLU A 54 15.19 24.51 34.64
CA GLU A 54 16.31 23.69 34.16
C GLU A 54 15.82 22.42 33.46
N LYS A 55 14.87 21.72 34.08
CA LYS A 55 14.22 20.55 33.46
C LYS A 55 13.53 20.93 32.15
N LYS A 56 12.80 22.05 32.13
CA LYS A 56 12.09 22.50 30.93
C LYS A 56 13.05 22.86 29.79
N ILE A 57 14.16 23.52 30.11
CA ILE A 57 15.22 23.84 29.14
C ILE A 57 15.83 22.55 28.60
N GLY A 58 16.12 21.57 29.46
CA GLY A 58 16.62 20.25 29.05
C GLY A 58 15.68 19.53 28.08
N GLU A 59 14.37 19.51 28.38
CA GLU A 59 13.36 18.92 27.50
C GLU A 59 13.30 19.62 26.13
N LEU A 60 13.35 20.95 26.10
CA LEU A 60 13.33 21.72 24.86
C LEU A 60 14.61 21.54 24.03
N MET A 61 15.78 21.46 24.67
CA MET A 61 17.05 21.19 23.99
C MET A 61 17.03 19.82 23.32
N LYS A 62 16.52 18.79 24.01
CA LYS A 62 16.38 17.45 23.45
C LYS A 62 15.41 17.43 22.25
N GLN A 63 14.27 18.11 22.36
CA GLN A 63 13.32 18.21 21.23
C GLN A 63 13.95 18.91 20.02
N LEU A 64 14.75 19.95 20.24
CA LEU A 64 15.43 20.66 19.16
C LEU A 64 16.47 19.77 18.48
N GLU A 65 17.20 18.96 19.23
CA GLU A 65 18.19 18.02 18.69
C GLU A 65 17.52 16.90 17.89
N ASP A 66 16.41 16.35 18.39
CA ASP A 66 15.60 15.35 17.67
C ASP A 66 14.99 15.90 16.37
N GLU A 67 14.59 17.19 16.34
CA GLU A 67 14.13 17.86 15.12
C GLU A 67 15.27 18.11 14.13
N ARG A 68 16.46 18.52 14.61
CA ARG A 68 17.64 18.72 13.75
C ARG A 68 18.04 17.42 13.07
N ALA A 69 18.15 16.32 13.81
CA ALA A 69 18.47 15.01 13.25
C ALA A 69 17.44 14.56 12.20
N ARG A 70 16.14 14.82 12.43
CA ARG A 70 15.09 14.57 11.44
C ARG A 70 15.22 15.43 10.19
N SER A 71 15.58 16.71 10.35
CA SER A 71 15.80 17.64 9.24
C SER A 71 16.99 17.20 8.38
N GLU A 72 18.11 16.84 8.99
CA GLU A 72 19.31 16.36 8.30
C GLU A 72 18.99 15.09 7.48
N SER A 73 18.30 14.12 8.09
CA SER A 73 17.88 12.90 7.38
C SER A 73 16.94 13.20 6.20
N ALA A 74 16.04 14.17 6.33
CA ALA A 74 15.16 14.58 5.25
C ALA A 74 15.92 15.27 4.11
N GLU A 75 16.94 16.07 4.43
CA GLU A 75 17.80 16.73 3.44
C GLU A 75 18.64 15.71 2.66
N GLU A 76 19.22 14.71 3.34
CA GLU A 76 19.93 13.60 2.69
C GLU A 76 19.02 12.83 1.72
N GLN A 77 17.78 12.53 2.12
CA GLN A 77 16.81 11.87 1.24
C GLN A 77 16.46 12.71 0.01
N LEU A 78 16.34 14.03 0.18
CA LEU A 78 16.01 14.95 -0.89
C LEU A 78 17.17 15.05 -1.91
N ASP A 79 18.41 15.01 -1.46
CA ASP A 79 19.57 14.99 -2.34
C ASP A 79 19.72 13.66 -3.11
N VAL A 80 19.44 12.53 -2.48
CA VAL A 80 19.34 11.23 -3.18
C VAL A 80 18.25 11.30 -4.26
N MET A 81 17.10 11.88 -3.95
CA MET A 81 15.98 12.00 -4.91
C MET A 81 16.33 12.93 -6.08
N LYS A 82 17.00 14.06 -5.84
CA LYS A 82 17.50 14.95 -6.90
C LYS A 82 18.48 14.24 -7.83
N LYS A 83 19.40 13.46 -7.26
CA LYS A 83 20.37 12.68 -8.06
C LYS A 83 19.67 11.67 -8.95
N LEU A 84 18.71 10.91 -8.40
CA LEU A 84 17.93 9.94 -9.17
C LEU A 84 17.14 10.61 -10.30
N LEU A 85 16.52 11.76 -10.05
CA LEU A 85 15.80 12.53 -11.08
C LEU A 85 16.75 13.01 -12.20
N SER A 86 17.93 13.50 -11.84
CA SER A 86 18.96 13.89 -12.81
C SER A 86 19.39 12.70 -13.68
N ASP A 87 19.62 11.54 -13.08
CA ASP A 87 20.03 10.33 -13.80
C ASP A 87 18.92 9.82 -14.73
N GLN A 88 17.65 9.86 -14.28
CA GLN A 88 16.49 9.53 -15.12
C GLN A 88 16.34 10.52 -16.29
N GLN A 89 16.60 11.81 -16.08
CA GLN A 89 16.51 12.81 -17.13
C GLN A 89 17.56 12.59 -18.22
N LYS A 90 18.78 12.18 -17.85
CA LYS A 90 19.84 11.80 -18.82
C LYS A 90 19.44 10.57 -19.63
N LEU A 91 18.95 9.52 -18.97
CA LEU A 91 18.46 8.30 -19.65
C LEU A 91 17.35 8.63 -20.66
N MET A 92 16.37 9.46 -20.29
CA MET A 92 15.33 9.87 -21.23
C MET A 92 15.87 10.66 -22.43
N GLN A 93 16.87 11.53 -22.22
CA GLN A 93 17.52 12.25 -23.32
C GLN A 93 18.27 11.28 -24.26
N ASP A 94 18.99 10.31 -23.70
CA ASP A 94 19.72 9.31 -24.48
C ASP A 94 18.76 8.44 -25.30
N ASP A 95 17.67 7.97 -24.70
CA ASP A 95 16.62 7.19 -25.38
C ASP A 95 15.94 8.01 -26.50
N GLN A 96 15.67 9.30 -26.25
CA GLN A 96 15.07 10.18 -27.25
C GLN A 96 16.01 10.41 -28.44
N MET A 97 17.30 10.63 -28.16
CA MET A 97 18.33 10.76 -29.20
C MET A 97 18.49 9.46 -30.00
N GLY A 98 18.51 8.31 -29.32
CA GLY A 98 18.54 6.98 -29.95
C GLY A 98 17.33 6.73 -30.85
N SER A 99 16.12 7.04 -30.38
CA SER A 99 14.91 6.91 -31.18
C SER A 99 14.89 7.84 -32.40
N SER A 100 15.38 9.07 -32.26
CA SER A 100 15.45 10.03 -33.37
C SER A 100 16.45 9.59 -34.44
N THR A 101 17.61 9.09 -34.05
CA THR A 101 18.62 8.58 -34.99
C THR A 101 18.12 7.33 -35.72
N TYR A 102 17.47 6.41 -35.01
CA TYR A 102 16.83 5.24 -35.60
C TYR A 102 15.72 5.62 -36.60
N GLN A 103 14.83 6.56 -36.23
CA GLN A 103 13.80 7.07 -37.14
C GLN A 103 14.39 7.70 -38.40
N LYS A 104 15.46 8.47 -38.27
CA LYS A 104 16.13 9.09 -39.41
C LYS A 104 16.73 8.03 -40.34
N ALA A 105 17.45 7.05 -39.79
CA ALA A 105 18.04 5.96 -40.58
C ALA A 105 16.96 5.14 -41.32
N LEU A 106 15.81 4.91 -40.68
CA LEU A 106 14.67 4.23 -41.29
C LEU A 106 14.04 5.05 -42.42
N ALA A 107 13.93 6.38 -42.26
CA ALA A 107 13.42 7.26 -43.31
C ALA A 107 14.38 7.28 -44.52
N ASP A 108 15.69 7.38 -44.27
CA ASP A 108 16.71 7.40 -45.32
C ASP A 108 16.72 6.08 -46.12
N THR A 109 16.58 4.92 -45.46
CA THR A 109 16.49 3.62 -46.15
C THR A 109 15.19 3.47 -46.93
N THR A 110 14.06 3.91 -46.37
CA THR A 110 12.76 3.90 -47.05
C THR A 110 12.83 4.74 -48.34
N GLN A 111 13.38 5.94 -48.27
CA GLN A 111 13.56 6.83 -49.42
C GLN A 111 14.47 6.21 -50.49
N MET A 112 15.52 5.49 -50.09
CA MET A 112 16.41 4.80 -51.02
C MET A 112 15.66 3.72 -51.81
N TYR A 113 14.85 2.90 -51.15
CA TYR A 113 14.06 1.86 -51.81
C TYR A 113 12.97 2.43 -52.70
N GLU A 114 12.27 3.48 -52.26
CA GLU A 114 11.26 4.17 -53.07
C GLU A 114 11.86 4.70 -54.37
N LYS A 115 13.03 5.35 -54.29
CA LYS A 115 13.76 5.82 -55.48
C LYS A 115 14.14 4.66 -56.39
N LYS A 116 14.62 3.54 -55.84
CA LYS A 116 15.03 2.39 -56.63
C LYS A 116 13.85 1.72 -57.35
N ILE A 117 12.70 1.64 -56.70
CA ILE A 117 11.46 1.12 -57.30
C ILE A 117 11.02 2.02 -58.46
N ALA A 118 11.04 3.35 -58.27
CA ALA A 118 10.69 4.29 -59.33
C ALA A 118 11.61 4.18 -60.55
N GLU A 119 12.92 4.01 -60.34
CA GLU A 119 13.88 3.78 -61.43
C GLU A 119 13.59 2.49 -62.20
N LEU A 120 13.24 1.40 -61.50
CA LEU A 120 12.90 0.12 -62.14
C LEU A 120 11.58 0.19 -62.93
N ILE A 121 10.58 0.91 -62.41
CA ILE A 121 9.31 1.13 -63.13
C ILE A 121 9.58 1.90 -64.43
N GLN A 122 10.38 2.97 -64.37
CA GLN A 122 10.72 3.75 -65.58
C GLN A 122 11.47 2.88 -66.60
N GLN A 123 12.41 2.04 -66.17
CA GLN A 123 13.13 1.13 -67.07
C GLN A 123 12.19 0.14 -67.77
N LEU A 124 11.20 -0.40 -67.04
CA LEU A 124 10.19 -1.29 -67.63
C LEU A 124 9.30 -0.54 -68.63
N GLU A 125 8.87 0.68 -68.31
CA GLU A 125 8.08 1.52 -69.22
C GLU A 125 8.85 1.87 -70.50
N ASP A 126 10.14 2.19 -70.39
CA ASP A 126 11.02 2.51 -71.52
C ASP A 126 11.28 1.26 -72.40
N GLU A 127 11.47 0.07 -71.80
CA GLU A 127 11.56 -1.20 -72.56
C GLU A 127 10.25 -1.55 -73.25
N HIS A 128 9.11 -1.38 -72.58
CA HIS A 128 7.79 -1.60 -73.18
C HIS A 128 7.52 -0.67 -74.37
N ALA A 129 7.95 0.59 -74.29
CA ALA A 129 7.82 1.55 -75.40
C ALA A 129 8.69 1.17 -76.63
N LEU A 130 9.77 0.40 -76.44
CA LEU A 130 10.62 -0.12 -77.52
C LEU A 130 10.12 -1.43 -78.12
N TYR A 131 9.29 -2.19 -77.38
CA TYR A 131 8.81 -3.53 -77.76
C TYR A 131 7.42 -3.54 -78.43
N GLU A 132 6.73 -2.40 -78.57
CA GLU A 132 5.46 -2.28 -79.32
C GLU A 132 5.58 -2.46 -80.86
N GLY A 133 6.61 -3.18 -81.34
CA GLY A 133 6.95 -3.29 -82.76
C GLY A 133 7.18 -4.69 -83.34
N SER A 134 6.95 -5.79 -82.61
CA SER A 134 7.13 -7.12 -83.20
C SER A 134 6.20 -8.19 -82.61
N GLU A 135 5.36 -8.73 -83.50
CA GLU A 135 4.57 -9.94 -83.29
C GLU A 135 5.48 -11.18 -83.21
N GLU A 136 5.76 -11.68 -82.01
CA GLU A 136 6.11 -13.09 -81.79
C GLU A 136 5.29 -13.61 -80.60
N GLN A 137 4.03 -13.98 -80.87
CA GLN A 137 3.08 -14.37 -79.84
C GLN A 137 2.90 -15.89 -79.80
N SER A 138 3.40 -16.57 -78.77
CA SER A 138 2.69 -17.70 -78.15
C SER A 138 3.18 -18.02 -76.74
N GLN A 139 4.50 -18.01 -76.49
CA GLN A 139 5.08 -18.48 -75.23
C GLN A 139 5.30 -17.34 -74.21
N GLU A 140 5.84 -16.21 -74.67
CA GLU A 140 6.12 -15.04 -73.85
C GLU A 140 4.84 -14.34 -73.36
N GLN A 141 3.77 -14.35 -74.17
CA GLN A 141 2.45 -13.87 -73.72
C GLN A 141 1.92 -14.64 -72.51
N ILE A 142 2.15 -15.96 -72.44
CA ILE A 142 1.66 -16.80 -71.34
C ILE A 142 2.44 -16.49 -70.07
N GLU A 143 3.76 -16.31 -70.18
CA GLU A 143 4.63 -15.99 -69.04
C GLU A 143 4.37 -14.57 -68.50
N ILE A 144 4.12 -13.60 -69.39
CA ILE A 144 3.68 -12.24 -69.02
C ILE A 144 2.33 -12.26 -68.31
N GLU A 145 1.37 -13.07 -68.78
CA GLU A 145 0.05 -13.13 -68.17
C GLU A 145 0.09 -13.86 -66.81
N GLU A 146 0.95 -14.86 -66.64
CA GLU A 146 1.21 -15.49 -65.34
C GLU A 146 1.86 -14.51 -64.34
N LEU A 147 2.85 -13.72 -64.79
CA LEU A 147 3.47 -12.69 -63.97
C LEU A 147 2.49 -11.58 -63.57
N ARG A 148 1.57 -11.18 -64.47
CA ARG A 148 0.49 -10.23 -64.16
C ARG A 148 -0.45 -10.76 -63.09
N LEU A 149 -0.86 -12.02 -63.19
CA LEU A 149 -1.70 -12.68 -62.18
C LEU A 149 -1.01 -12.70 -60.81
N ARG A 150 0.29 -13.02 -60.77
CA ARG A 150 1.08 -13.01 -59.53
C ARG A 150 1.25 -11.62 -58.94
N LEU A 151 1.48 -10.61 -59.78
CA LEU A 151 1.57 -9.22 -59.36
C LEU A 151 0.24 -8.72 -58.78
N GLN A 152 -0.89 -9.10 -59.39
CA GLN A 152 -2.22 -8.76 -58.92
C GLN A 152 -2.54 -9.43 -57.57
N GLU A 153 -2.20 -10.71 -57.41
CA GLU A 153 -2.33 -11.44 -56.15
C GLU A 153 -1.47 -10.81 -55.04
N MET A 154 -0.22 -10.48 -55.35
CA MET A 154 0.69 -9.81 -54.42
C MET A 154 0.18 -8.41 -54.02
N THR A 155 -0.43 -7.68 -54.96
CA THR A 155 -1.03 -6.36 -54.70
C THR A 155 -2.25 -6.46 -53.78
N LEU A 156 -3.10 -7.48 -53.98
CA LEU A 156 -4.24 -7.75 -53.09
C LEU A 156 -3.78 -8.13 -51.68
N LEU A 157 -2.76 -8.97 -51.57
CA LEU A 157 -2.14 -9.34 -50.30
C LEU A 157 -1.53 -8.13 -49.57
N TYR A 158 -0.80 -7.28 -50.29
CA TYR A 158 -0.26 -6.03 -49.74
C TYR A 158 -1.38 -5.13 -49.22
N LYS A 159 -2.43 -4.93 -50.02
CA LYS A 159 -3.59 -4.13 -49.62
C LYS A 159 -4.24 -4.66 -48.34
N ALA A 160 -4.51 -5.97 -48.28
CA ALA A 160 -5.07 -6.60 -47.08
C ALA A 160 -4.17 -6.40 -45.85
N SER A 161 -2.86 -6.59 -45.99
CA SER A 161 -1.91 -6.38 -44.90
C SER A 161 -1.85 -4.91 -44.44
N THR A 162 -1.94 -3.95 -45.36
CA THR A 162 -1.98 -2.53 -44.99
C THR A 162 -3.26 -2.15 -44.24
N GLU A 163 -4.41 -2.72 -44.62
CA GLU A 163 -5.68 -2.52 -43.92
C GLU A 163 -5.64 -3.10 -42.49
N GLU A 164 -5.04 -4.28 -42.33
CA GLU A 164 -4.86 -4.92 -41.02
C GLU A 164 -3.90 -4.11 -40.12
N LEU A 165 -2.78 -3.64 -40.66
CA LEU A 165 -1.85 -2.75 -39.95
C LEU A 165 -2.52 -1.44 -39.53
N GLN A 166 -3.37 -0.88 -40.39
CA GLN A 166 -4.13 0.33 -40.08
C GLN A 166 -5.15 0.09 -38.97
N SER A 167 -5.81 -1.07 -38.96
CA SER A 167 -6.71 -1.49 -37.89
C SER A 167 -5.98 -1.63 -36.55
N LEU A 168 -4.87 -2.38 -36.51
CA LEU A 168 -4.03 -2.56 -35.32
C LEU A 168 -3.49 -1.22 -34.79
N ARG A 169 -3.13 -0.30 -35.68
CA ARG A 169 -2.69 1.04 -35.29
C ARG A 169 -3.80 1.84 -34.61
N SER A 170 -5.05 1.71 -35.07
CA SER A 170 -6.20 2.34 -34.42
C SER A 170 -6.42 1.75 -33.02
N GLU A 171 -6.43 0.42 -32.90
CA GLU A 171 -6.60 -0.26 -31.62
C GLU A 171 -5.51 0.12 -30.60
N HIS A 172 -4.25 0.17 -31.05
CA HIS A 172 -3.14 0.61 -30.19
C HIS A 172 -3.31 2.05 -29.70
N LYS A 173 -3.88 2.94 -30.54
CA LYS A 173 -4.17 4.32 -30.14
C LYS A 173 -5.27 4.37 -29.07
N ASP A 174 -6.30 3.54 -29.20
CA ASP A 174 -7.39 3.45 -28.23
C ASP A 174 -6.89 2.88 -26.89
N LEU A 175 -6.08 1.82 -26.92
CA LEU A 175 -5.42 1.27 -25.73
C LEU A 175 -4.51 2.28 -25.03
N LEU A 176 -3.79 3.12 -25.78
CA LEU A 176 -2.98 4.20 -25.21
C LEU A 176 -3.85 5.23 -24.48
N ALA A 177 -5.02 5.57 -25.03
CA ALA A 177 -5.97 6.49 -24.39
C ALA A 177 -6.56 5.88 -23.12
N GLU A 178 -6.96 4.61 -23.15
CA GLU A 178 -7.47 3.89 -21.98
C GLU A 178 -6.40 3.81 -20.87
N LYS A 179 -5.15 3.48 -21.23
CA LYS A 179 -4.01 3.48 -20.30
C LYS A 179 -3.81 4.84 -19.63
N ALA A 180 -4.00 5.95 -20.36
CA ALA A 180 -3.89 7.29 -19.80
C ALA A 180 -5.01 7.56 -18.77
N MET A 181 -6.25 7.18 -19.10
CA MET A 181 -7.41 7.30 -18.20
C MET A 181 -7.22 6.49 -16.91
N LEU A 182 -6.83 5.22 -17.02
CA LEU A 182 -6.58 4.35 -15.87
C LEU A 182 -5.48 4.91 -14.95
N ASN A 183 -4.42 5.51 -15.53
CA ASN A 183 -3.36 6.12 -14.75
C ASN A 183 -3.86 7.32 -13.95
N GLU A 184 -4.78 8.11 -14.51
CA GLU A 184 -5.37 9.25 -13.81
C GLU A 184 -6.31 8.79 -12.68
N GLU A 185 -7.12 7.77 -12.92
CA GLU A 185 -7.94 7.15 -11.88
C GLU A 185 -7.07 6.57 -10.74
N LEU A 186 -5.98 5.88 -11.09
CA LEU A 186 -5.04 5.34 -10.10
C LEU A 186 -4.41 6.45 -9.25
N ARG A 187 -4.04 7.59 -9.85
CA ARG A 187 -3.55 8.76 -9.10
C ARG A 187 -4.63 9.28 -8.14
N SER A 188 -5.87 9.42 -8.61
CA SER A 188 -6.99 9.88 -7.79
C SER A 188 -7.25 8.96 -6.60
N VAL A 189 -7.26 7.63 -6.82
CA VAL A 189 -7.45 6.63 -5.75
C VAL A 189 -6.31 6.69 -4.73
N ARG A 190 -5.05 6.81 -5.18
CA ARG A 190 -3.90 6.96 -4.26
C ARG A 190 -4.02 8.22 -3.40
N GLN A 191 -4.48 9.33 -3.97
CA GLN A 191 -4.69 10.56 -3.21
C GLN A 191 -5.81 10.42 -2.17
N LYS A 192 -6.93 9.77 -2.53
CA LYS A 192 -8.03 9.48 -1.60
C LYS A 192 -7.59 8.56 -0.46
N LEU A 193 -6.82 7.52 -0.77
CA LEU A 193 -6.27 6.60 0.23
C LEU A 193 -5.38 7.33 1.24
N LEU A 194 -4.50 8.21 0.77
CA LEU A 194 -3.64 9.02 1.64
C LEU A 194 -4.46 9.93 2.58
N LEU A 195 -5.57 10.49 2.08
CA LEU A 195 -6.47 11.31 2.89
C LEU A 195 -7.17 10.48 3.97
N GLU A 196 -7.64 9.28 3.62
CA GLU A 196 -8.26 8.35 4.57
C GLU A 196 -7.28 7.83 5.61
N GLU A 197 -6.02 7.55 5.25
CA GLU A 197 -4.98 7.19 6.21
C GLU A 197 -4.72 8.30 7.24
N LYS A 198 -4.74 9.57 6.80
CA LYS A 198 -4.61 10.72 7.71
C LYS A 198 -5.82 10.84 8.63
N ARG A 199 -7.04 10.65 8.11
CA ARG A 199 -8.27 10.65 8.91
C ARG A 199 -8.26 9.52 9.94
N LYS A 200 -7.90 8.31 9.53
CA LYS A 200 -7.79 7.15 10.43
C LYS A 200 -6.84 7.42 11.59
N LYS A 201 -5.64 7.94 11.32
CA LYS A 201 -4.68 8.32 12.37
C LYS A 201 -5.25 9.38 13.33
N ALA A 202 -5.99 10.36 12.82
CA ALA A 202 -6.65 11.35 13.67
C ALA A 202 -7.69 10.69 14.59
N THR A 203 -8.55 9.82 14.06
CA THR A 203 -9.55 9.10 14.85
C THR A 203 -8.90 8.14 15.86
N GLU A 204 -7.79 7.48 15.52
CA GLU A 204 -7.05 6.63 16.46
C GLU A 204 -6.50 7.45 17.64
N ASN A 205 -5.99 8.65 17.38
CA ASN A 205 -5.52 9.56 18.43
C ASN A 205 -6.67 10.04 19.34
N GLU A 206 -7.84 10.30 18.78
CA GLU A 206 -9.05 10.63 19.54
C GLU A 206 -9.49 9.46 20.43
N VAL A 207 -9.51 8.23 19.90
CA VAL A 207 -9.83 7.01 20.66
C VAL A 207 -8.85 6.79 21.81
N ILE A 208 -7.55 7.00 21.59
CA ILE A 208 -6.52 6.92 22.65
C ILE A 208 -6.79 7.96 23.74
N SER A 209 -7.22 9.16 23.36
CA SER A 209 -7.55 10.24 24.29
C SER A 209 -8.80 9.92 25.12
N ILE A 210 -9.84 9.38 24.50
CA ILE A 210 -11.06 8.92 25.19
C ILE A 210 -10.74 7.75 26.14
N LYS A 211 -9.94 6.78 25.71
CA LYS A 211 -9.55 5.64 26.54
C LYS A 211 -8.79 6.05 27.81
N LYS A 212 -8.05 7.16 27.78
CA LYS A 212 -7.38 7.72 28.97
C LYS A 212 -8.34 8.37 29.97
N ILE A 213 -9.52 8.80 29.53
CA ILE A 213 -10.51 9.52 30.35
C ILE A 213 -11.47 8.53 31.05
N VAL A 214 -11.60 7.30 30.56
CA VAL A 214 -12.46 6.26 31.16
C VAL A 214 -11.66 5.40 32.15
N PRO A 215 -11.96 5.42 33.47
CA PRO A 215 -11.36 4.49 34.43
C PRO A 215 -11.92 3.08 34.22
N GLU A 216 -11.05 2.08 34.11
CA GLU A 216 -11.44 0.67 34.15
C GLU A 216 -11.98 0.34 35.55
N SER A 217 -13.31 0.21 35.69
CA SER A 217 -13.94 -0.34 36.89
C SER A 217 -13.94 -1.87 36.78
N ASP A 218 -13.23 -2.52 37.70
CA ASP A 218 -13.26 -3.96 37.91
C ASP A 218 -14.70 -4.46 38.17
N PHE A 219 -15.23 -5.28 37.28
CA PHE A 219 -16.40 -6.10 37.57
C PHE A 219 -16.04 -7.57 37.38
N GLU A 220 -16.12 -8.29 38.50
CA GLU A 220 -15.87 -9.71 38.65
C GLU A 220 -16.76 -10.58 37.75
N ASP A 221 -16.12 -11.63 37.26
CA ASP A 221 -16.61 -12.75 36.49
C ASP A 221 -17.65 -13.57 37.30
N LYS A 222 -18.94 -13.36 37.03
CA LYS A 222 -20.04 -14.23 37.51
C LYS A 222 -21.14 -14.33 36.45
N ARG A 223 -21.03 -15.32 35.56
CA ARG A 223 -22.22 -15.91 34.90
C ARG A 223 -21.99 -17.36 34.45
N SER A 224 -21.91 -18.24 35.45
CA SER A 224 -22.44 -19.60 35.33
C SER A 224 -23.97 -19.55 35.44
N TYR A 225 -24.63 -20.49 34.77
CA TYR A 225 -26.07 -20.74 34.65
C TYR A 225 -26.81 -20.13 33.44
N MET A 226 -27.42 -21.06 32.70
CA MET A 226 -28.34 -20.96 31.55
C MET A 226 -27.70 -20.99 30.17
N GLU A 227 -27.38 -22.22 29.78
CA GLU A 227 -27.47 -22.72 28.41
C GLU A 227 -28.95 -22.70 28.00
N GLU A 228 -29.34 -21.80 27.08
CA GLU A 228 -30.37 -22.09 26.11
C GLU A 228 -30.31 -21.15 24.90
N ASN A 229 -30.40 -21.79 23.74
CA ASN A 229 -30.47 -21.30 22.37
C ASN A 229 -31.05 -19.88 22.16
N ILE A 230 -30.38 -19.07 21.33
CA ILE A 230 -30.91 -18.50 20.08
C ILE A 230 -29.85 -17.60 19.42
N VAL A 231 -29.68 -17.85 18.12
CA VAL A 231 -29.05 -17.06 17.05
C VAL A 231 -29.06 -15.54 17.30
N ARG A 232 -27.90 -14.87 17.07
CA ARG A 232 -27.73 -13.68 16.20
C ARG A 232 -26.51 -12.82 16.58
N GLY A 233 -25.62 -12.62 15.61
CA GLY A 233 -25.02 -11.32 15.30
C GLY A 233 -23.88 -10.79 16.18
N SER A 234 -22.71 -10.67 15.55
CA SER A 234 -21.71 -9.61 15.69
C SER A 234 -21.00 -9.35 17.02
N SER A 235 -19.67 -9.44 16.90
CA SER A 235 -18.68 -8.44 17.34
C SER A 235 -18.22 -8.41 18.81
N ALA A 236 -16.88 -8.46 18.90
CA ALA A 236 -15.98 -7.83 19.87
C ALA A 236 -15.60 -8.58 21.17
N PHE A 237 -14.39 -9.15 21.11
CA PHE A 237 -13.21 -8.65 21.84
C PHE A 237 -13.21 -8.64 23.38
N SER A 238 -12.41 -9.56 23.94
CA SER A 238 -11.45 -9.34 25.04
C SER A 238 -10.45 -10.51 24.94
N THR A 239 -9.13 -10.35 25.00
CA THR A 239 -8.33 -10.08 26.23
C THR A 239 -6.89 -9.59 25.86
N PRO A 240 -5.98 -9.28 26.83
CA PRO A 240 -5.17 -8.07 26.81
C PRO A 240 -3.67 -8.33 26.53
N LEU A 241 -2.90 -7.24 26.58
CA LEU A 241 -1.47 -7.13 26.34
C LEU A 241 -0.60 -8.17 27.07
N GLY A 242 0.36 -8.71 26.33
CA GLY A 242 1.56 -9.38 26.84
C GLY A 242 2.60 -9.52 25.73
N LEU A 243 3.57 -8.60 25.71
CA LEU A 243 4.71 -8.59 24.79
C LEU A 243 5.56 -9.85 25.02
N HIS A 244 5.62 -10.76 24.05
CA HIS A 244 6.80 -11.58 23.76
C HIS A 244 6.82 -11.91 22.27
N LYS A 245 7.73 -11.26 21.53
CA LYS A 245 8.11 -11.66 20.17
C LYS A 245 8.76 -13.05 20.26
N THR A 246 7.99 -14.09 20.03
CA THR A 246 8.52 -15.42 19.66
C THR A 246 7.65 -16.02 18.56
N ASN A 247 8.29 -16.26 17.42
CA ASN A 247 7.80 -16.94 16.21
C ASN A 247 6.81 -18.08 16.52
N LYS A 248 5.50 -17.85 16.37
CA LYS A 248 4.49 -18.92 16.37
C LYS A 248 3.16 -18.46 15.75
N SER A 249 3.13 -18.17 14.45
CA SER A 249 1.88 -17.80 13.76
C SER A 249 1.69 -18.43 12.38
N ARG A 250 2.53 -19.40 11.99
CA ARG A 250 2.31 -20.14 10.73
C ARG A 250 1.46 -21.41 10.90
N GLU A 251 1.38 -21.96 12.12
CA GLU A 251 0.63 -23.20 12.39
C GLU A 251 -0.86 -22.94 12.72
N THR A 252 -1.20 -21.85 13.41
CA THR A 252 -2.59 -21.54 13.81
C THR A 252 -3.48 -21.12 12.63
N ILE A 253 -2.92 -20.55 11.56
CA ILE A 253 -3.66 -20.21 10.33
C ILE A 253 -3.91 -21.47 9.48
N SER A 254 -3.05 -22.49 9.54
CA SER A 254 -3.28 -23.79 8.87
C SER A 254 -4.49 -24.52 9.48
N GLY A 255 -4.66 -24.50 10.81
CA GLY A 255 -5.82 -25.08 11.48
C GLY A 255 -7.17 -24.42 11.15
N GLN A 256 -7.21 -23.08 10.98
CA GLN A 256 -8.43 -22.37 10.56
C GLN A 256 -8.84 -22.72 9.12
N ARG A 257 -7.87 -22.95 8.22
CA ARG A 257 -8.13 -23.33 6.81
C ARG A 257 -8.83 -24.70 6.71
N THR A 258 -8.40 -25.67 7.52
CA THR A 258 -9.06 -26.99 7.63
C THR A 258 -10.49 -26.91 8.20
N THR A 259 -10.76 -25.88 9.00
CA THR A 259 -12.06 -25.68 9.66
C THR A 259 -13.11 -25.07 8.72
N ILE A 260 -12.72 -24.16 7.81
CA ILE A 260 -13.63 -23.59 6.79
C ILE A 260 -14.09 -24.64 5.79
N ALA A 261 -13.18 -25.52 5.33
CA ALA A 261 -13.53 -26.64 4.45
C ALA A 261 -14.54 -27.61 5.09
N LYS A 262 -14.47 -27.79 6.41
CA LYS A 262 -15.41 -28.62 7.18
C LYS A 262 -16.74 -27.94 7.50
N ILE A 263 -16.77 -26.63 7.74
CA ILE A 263 -17.97 -25.90 8.18
C ILE A 263 -18.84 -25.44 6.99
N PHE A 264 -18.25 -25.00 5.87
CA PHE A 264 -19.02 -24.41 4.76
C PHE A 264 -19.27 -25.37 3.58
N GLY A 265 -18.49 -26.45 3.46
CA GLY A 265 -18.56 -27.39 2.34
C GLY A 265 -17.99 -26.82 1.05
N ILE A 266 -16.99 -27.49 0.48
CA ILE A 266 -16.27 -27.04 -0.72
C ILE A 266 -17.24 -26.81 -1.89
N GLN A 267 -18.24 -27.67 -2.07
CA GLN A 267 -19.29 -27.51 -3.09
C GLN A 267 -19.99 -26.15 -3.05
N LYS A 268 -20.32 -25.64 -1.85
CA LYS A 268 -21.00 -24.34 -1.73
C LYS A 268 -20.10 -23.18 -2.16
N ILE A 269 -18.81 -23.27 -1.87
CA ILE A 269 -17.82 -22.26 -2.28
C ILE A 269 -17.63 -22.32 -3.80
N LEU A 270 -17.58 -23.52 -4.38
CA LEU A 270 -17.49 -23.69 -5.84
C LEU A 270 -18.73 -23.13 -6.56
N ALA A 271 -19.92 -23.27 -6.00
CA ALA A 271 -21.13 -22.67 -6.55
C ALA A 271 -21.09 -21.13 -6.57
N LEU A 272 -20.33 -20.50 -5.66
CA LEU A 272 -20.16 -19.04 -5.67
C LEU A 272 -19.21 -18.54 -6.77
N LEU A 273 -18.45 -19.43 -7.41
CA LEU A 273 -17.62 -19.08 -8.57
C LEU A 273 -18.45 -18.69 -9.79
N THR A 274 -19.72 -19.11 -9.86
CA THR A 274 -20.66 -18.76 -10.94
C THR A 274 -21.66 -17.67 -10.52
N SER A 275 -21.41 -16.99 -9.40
CA SER A 275 -22.22 -15.86 -8.96
C SER A 275 -22.23 -14.73 -10.00
N GLY A 276 -23.41 -14.15 -10.25
CA GLY A 276 -23.55 -12.94 -11.08
C GLY A 276 -23.07 -11.66 -10.39
N ASP A 277 -22.84 -11.71 -9.06
CA ASP A 277 -22.19 -10.65 -8.31
C ASP A 277 -20.67 -10.80 -8.38
N LEU A 278 -20.03 -9.81 -8.98
CA LEU A 278 -18.59 -9.80 -9.23
C LEU A 278 -17.77 -9.80 -7.94
N ASP A 279 -18.22 -9.11 -6.88
CA ASP A 279 -17.50 -9.07 -5.61
C ASP A 279 -17.57 -10.43 -4.92
N VAL A 280 -18.75 -11.07 -4.93
CA VAL A 280 -18.92 -12.43 -4.42
C VAL A 280 -18.03 -13.41 -5.19
N GLN A 281 -17.99 -13.29 -6.52
CA GLN A 281 -17.18 -14.13 -7.38
C GLN A 281 -15.67 -13.96 -7.08
N ILE A 282 -15.19 -12.71 -6.95
CA ILE A 282 -13.78 -12.42 -6.59
C ILE A 282 -13.41 -13.03 -5.24
N HIS A 283 -14.29 -12.88 -4.24
CA HIS A 283 -14.03 -13.43 -2.91
C HIS A 283 -14.06 -14.96 -2.90
N ALA A 284 -14.99 -15.58 -3.62
CA ALA A 284 -15.07 -17.03 -3.77
C ALA A 284 -13.77 -17.59 -4.40
N VAL A 285 -13.28 -16.98 -5.47
CA VAL A 285 -12.02 -17.40 -6.14
C VAL A 285 -10.82 -17.30 -5.21
N LYS A 286 -10.72 -16.22 -4.42
CA LYS A 286 -9.66 -16.07 -3.41
C LYS A 286 -9.72 -17.15 -2.33
N VAL A 287 -10.92 -17.48 -1.87
CA VAL A 287 -11.12 -18.54 -0.87
C VAL A 287 -10.67 -19.88 -1.46
N VAL A 288 -11.08 -20.21 -2.69
CA VAL A 288 -10.65 -21.44 -3.37
C VAL A 288 -9.13 -21.49 -3.56
N ALA A 289 -8.49 -20.39 -3.98
CA ALA A 289 -7.04 -20.32 -4.13
C ALA A 289 -6.29 -20.55 -2.81
N ASN A 290 -6.81 -20.00 -1.72
CA ASN A 290 -6.26 -20.17 -0.38
C ASN A 290 -6.46 -21.59 0.16
N LEU A 291 -7.59 -22.23 -0.14
CA LEU A 291 -7.84 -23.62 0.24
C LEU A 291 -6.95 -24.58 -0.56
N ALA A 292 -6.77 -24.32 -1.86
CA ALA A 292 -5.90 -25.10 -2.75
C ALA A 292 -4.41 -25.03 -2.35
N ALA A 293 -4.00 -24.05 -1.54
CA ALA A 293 -2.63 -23.95 -1.06
C ALA A 293 -2.27 -25.00 0.01
N GLU A 294 -3.25 -25.74 0.55
CA GLU A 294 -3.01 -26.80 1.54
C GLU A 294 -3.30 -28.17 0.89
N ASP A 295 -2.31 -29.05 0.90
CA ASP A 295 -2.31 -30.36 0.21
C ASP A 295 -3.56 -31.20 0.52
N VAL A 296 -3.97 -31.21 1.79
CA VAL A 296 -5.14 -31.96 2.30
C VAL A 296 -6.47 -31.53 1.69
N ASN A 297 -6.55 -30.33 1.11
CA ASN A 297 -7.76 -29.82 0.47
C ASN A 297 -7.73 -29.98 -1.04
N GLN A 298 -6.57 -30.16 -1.66
CA GLN A 298 -6.41 -30.17 -3.12
C GLN A 298 -7.19 -31.32 -3.76
N GLU A 299 -7.02 -32.54 -3.25
CA GLU A 299 -7.74 -33.73 -3.74
C GLU A 299 -9.25 -33.51 -3.67
N LYS A 300 -9.75 -33.05 -2.51
CA LYS A 300 -11.17 -32.79 -2.31
C LYS A 300 -11.71 -31.68 -3.21
N ILE A 301 -10.93 -30.62 -3.48
CA ILE A 301 -11.34 -29.56 -4.41
C ILE A 301 -11.49 -30.13 -5.83
N VAL A 302 -10.60 -31.04 -6.24
CA VAL A 302 -10.66 -31.68 -7.55
C VAL A 302 -11.85 -32.65 -7.64
N GLU A 303 -12.07 -33.50 -6.63
CA GLU A 303 -13.21 -34.42 -6.55
C GLU A 303 -14.55 -33.70 -6.66
N GLU A 304 -14.66 -32.51 -6.05
CA GLU A 304 -15.87 -31.69 -6.05
C GLU A 304 -16.03 -30.84 -7.34
N GLY A 305 -15.20 -31.08 -8.37
CA GLY A 305 -15.29 -30.40 -9.67
C GLY A 305 -14.66 -29.00 -9.71
N GLY A 306 -13.83 -28.65 -8.73
CA GLY A 306 -13.25 -27.30 -8.60
C GLY A 306 -12.31 -26.93 -9.75
N LEU A 307 -11.60 -27.89 -10.34
CA LEU A 307 -10.73 -27.64 -11.49
C LEU A 307 -11.54 -27.18 -12.71
N GLU A 308 -12.64 -27.87 -13.03
CA GLU A 308 -13.52 -27.53 -14.15
C GLU A 308 -14.16 -26.15 -13.95
N ALA A 309 -14.61 -25.86 -12.71
CA ALA A 309 -15.17 -24.55 -12.37
C ALA A 309 -14.15 -23.42 -12.55
N LEU A 310 -12.89 -23.62 -12.17
CA LEU A 310 -11.81 -22.64 -12.36
C LEU A 310 -11.44 -22.47 -13.84
N LEU A 311 -11.40 -23.54 -14.64
CA LEU A 311 -11.14 -23.47 -16.08
C LEU A 311 -12.27 -22.75 -16.84
N MET A 312 -13.52 -23.05 -16.50
CA MET A 312 -14.68 -22.35 -17.04
C MET A 312 -14.63 -20.86 -16.69
N LEU A 313 -14.21 -20.52 -15.46
CA LEU A 313 -14.06 -19.14 -15.03
C LEU A 313 -12.95 -18.39 -15.79
N LEU A 314 -11.84 -19.06 -16.10
CA LEU A 314 -10.79 -18.50 -16.96
C LEU A 314 -11.26 -18.23 -18.40
N ARG A 315 -12.18 -19.05 -18.92
CA ARG A 315 -12.74 -18.88 -20.27
C ARG A 315 -13.83 -17.80 -20.34
N SER A 316 -14.60 -17.63 -19.27
CA SER A 316 -15.80 -16.78 -19.25
C SER A 316 -15.58 -15.39 -18.64
N SER A 317 -14.58 -15.22 -17.78
CA SER A 317 -14.33 -13.94 -17.11
C SER A 317 -13.40 -13.03 -17.91
N GLN A 318 -13.73 -11.75 -18.00
CA GLN A 318 -12.82 -10.70 -18.50
C GLN A 318 -12.12 -9.95 -17.35
N ASN A 319 -12.42 -10.30 -16.10
CA ASN A 319 -11.87 -9.61 -14.93
C ASN A 319 -10.45 -10.10 -14.63
N THR A 320 -9.47 -9.23 -14.80
CA THR A 320 -8.05 -9.54 -14.60
C THR A 320 -7.70 -10.07 -13.21
N THR A 321 -8.41 -9.63 -12.16
CA THR A 321 -8.22 -10.12 -10.79
C THR A 321 -8.71 -11.55 -10.64
N ILE A 322 -9.88 -11.87 -11.19
CA ILE A 322 -10.41 -13.23 -11.20
C ILE A 322 -9.45 -14.14 -11.97
N LEU A 323 -9.04 -13.74 -13.18
CA LEU A 323 -8.14 -14.53 -14.02
C LEU A 323 -6.82 -14.84 -13.31
N ARG A 324 -6.19 -13.81 -12.71
CA ARG A 324 -4.92 -14.00 -11.99
C ARG A 324 -5.06 -14.93 -10.79
N VAL A 325 -6.10 -14.76 -9.98
CA VAL A 325 -6.29 -15.57 -8.76
C VAL A 325 -6.71 -17.00 -9.11
N ALA A 326 -7.55 -17.18 -10.13
CA ALA A 326 -7.94 -18.50 -10.63
C ALA A 326 -6.74 -19.27 -11.21
N SER A 327 -5.87 -18.61 -11.99
CA SER A 327 -4.61 -19.22 -12.46
C SER A 327 -3.70 -19.63 -11.31
N GLY A 328 -3.61 -18.81 -10.26
CA GLY A 328 -2.87 -19.16 -9.04
C GLY A 328 -3.48 -20.35 -8.30
N ALA A 329 -4.81 -20.44 -8.22
CA ALA A 329 -5.50 -21.58 -7.64
C ALA A 329 -5.21 -22.87 -8.40
N ILE A 330 -5.26 -22.83 -9.73
CA ILE A 330 -4.92 -23.99 -10.59
C ILE A 330 -3.46 -24.40 -10.40
N ALA A 331 -2.54 -23.43 -10.32
CA ALA A 331 -1.13 -23.72 -10.05
C ALA A 331 -0.93 -24.42 -8.69
N ASN A 332 -1.64 -23.98 -7.65
CA ASN A 332 -1.59 -24.63 -6.34
C ASN A 332 -2.13 -26.08 -6.41
N LEU A 333 -3.23 -26.32 -7.12
CA LEU A 333 -3.76 -27.67 -7.34
C LEU A 333 -2.75 -28.56 -8.09
N ALA A 334 -1.97 -27.99 -9.03
CA ALA A 334 -0.96 -28.69 -9.84
C ALA A 334 0.31 -29.10 -9.08
N MET A 335 0.57 -28.58 -7.88
CA MET A 335 1.82 -28.85 -7.16
C MET A 335 1.92 -30.29 -6.61
N ASN A 336 0.81 -30.94 -6.23
CA ASN A 336 0.84 -32.30 -5.71
C ASN A 336 0.18 -33.30 -6.66
N GLY A 337 0.80 -33.48 -7.83
CA GLY A 337 0.90 -34.76 -8.55
C GLY A 337 -0.36 -35.47 -9.07
N THR A 338 -1.57 -35.01 -8.76
CA THR A 338 -2.83 -35.60 -9.27
C THR A 338 -3.45 -34.88 -10.48
N PRO A 339 -3.15 -33.60 -10.81
CA PRO A 339 -3.71 -32.97 -12.01
C PRO A 339 -3.16 -33.51 -13.33
N GLY A 340 -2.04 -34.24 -13.30
CA GLY A 340 -1.41 -34.81 -14.50
C GLY A 340 -2.32 -35.78 -15.27
N LEU A 341 -3.26 -36.45 -14.59
CA LEU A 341 -4.21 -37.36 -15.24
C LEU A 341 -5.50 -36.69 -15.72
N TYR A 342 -5.94 -35.58 -15.09
CA TYR A 342 -7.16 -34.87 -15.46
C TYR A 342 -6.94 -33.75 -16.50
N LEU A 343 -5.80 -33.05 -16.47
CA LEU A 343 -5.45 -32.01 -17.47
C LEU A 343 -5.31 -32.60 -18.89
N LEU A 344 -4.88 -33.86 -19.01
CA LEU A 344 -4.84 -34.57 -20.30
C LEU A 344 -6.24 -35.00 -20.80
N SER A 345 -7.23 -35.10 -19.92
CA SER A 345 -8.60 -35.50 -20.29
C SER A 345 -9.48 -34.33 -20.76
N CYS A 346 -9.27 -33.10 -20.24
CA CYS A 346 -10.04 -31.92 -20.64
C CYS A 346 -9.58 -31.28 -21.96
N SER A 347 -8.46 -31.73 -22.55
CA SER A 347 -8.03 -31.32 -23.90
C SER A 347 -8.57 -32.23 -25.02
N MET A 348 -9.36 -33.27 -24.72
CA MET A 348 -9.90 -34.22 -25.70
C MET A 348 -11.44 -34.35 -25.72
N LYS A 349 -12.18 -33.34 -25.25
CA LYS A 349 -13.63 -33.26 -25.50
C LYS A 349 -14.05 -31.90 -26.00
#